data_AF-A0A6C0GC87-F1
#
_entry.id   AF-A0A6C0GC87-F1
#
_cell.length_a   1.000
_cell.length_b   1.000
_cell.length_c   1.000
_cell.angle_alpha   90.00
_cell.angle_beta   90.00
_cell.angle_gamma   90.00
#
_symmetry.space_group_name_H-M   'P 1'
#
loop_
_entity.id
_entity.type
_entity.pdbx_description
1 polymer ?
#
loop_
_entity_poly.entity_id
_entity_poly.type
_entity_poly.pdbx_seq_one_letter_code
_entity_poly.pdbx_strand_id
1 'polypeptide(L)'
;MDKLQKLFKLCKSGVFIEYNEHKLYNDTVAEFLIGQEERGFIDTDTWDKMIERDTIVGIEFFPEASSDAHTVYHYDLEKALDKCLEIVANLQSVPMELSSENLN
;
A
#
# COMPACT_ATOMS: atom_id res chain seq x y z
N MET A 1 -18.98 7.54 -4.67
CA MET A 1 -17.74 8.10 -5.24
C MET A 1 -16.80 6.93 -5.43
N ASP A 2 -16.13 6.85 -6.57
CA ASP A 2 -15.18 5.79 -6.86
C ASP A 2 -14.00 5.80 -5.85
N LYS A 3 -13.50 4.63 -5.46
CA LYS A 3 -12.48 4.51 -4.39
C LYS A 3 -11.16 5.14 -4.80
N LEU A 4 -10.76 4.95 -6.05
CA LEU A 4 -9.55 5.55 -6.60
C LEU A 4 -9.63 7.08 -6.60
N GLN A 5 -10.77 7.63 -7.06
CA GLN A 5 -11.02 9.07 -6.97
C GLN A 5 -10.98 9.60 -5.52
N LYS A 6 -11.45 8.81 -4.56
CA LYS A 6 -11.36 9.17 -3.14
C LYS A 6 -9.90 9.17 -2.67
N LEU A 7 -9.12 8.16 -3.04
CA LEU A 7 -7.71 8.08 -2.70
C LEU A 7 -6.92 9.27 -3.26
N PHE A 8 -7.15 9.65 -4.52
CA PHE A 8 -6.52 10.83 -5.14
C PHE A 8 -6.77 12.13 -4.36
N LYS A 9 -7.97 12.30 -3.78
CA LYS A 9 -8.30 13.49 -3.00
C LYS A 9 -7.65 13.54 -1.63
N LEU A 10 -7.14 12.41 -1.14
CA LEU A 10 -6.55 12.29 0.19
C LEU A 10 -5.02 12.18 0.16
N CYS A 11 -4.43 12.21 -1.04
CA CYS A 11 -2.99 12.15 -1.24
C CYS A 11 -2.45 13.54 -1.59
N LYS A 12 -1.28 13.90 -1.04
CA LYS A 12 -0.57 15.15 -1.36
C LYS A 12 0.13 15.11 -2.73
N SER A 13 0.51 13.90 -3.16
CA SER A 13 1.31 13.66 -4.37
C SER A 13 0.61 12.63 -5.26
N GLY A 14 1.37 11.72 -5.88
CA GLY A 14 0.85 10.70 -6.78
C GLY A 14 0.23 9.49 -6.08
N VAL A 15 -0.41 8.67 -6.89
CA VAL A 15 -0.79 7.29 -6.58
C VAL A 15 -0.33 6.47 -7.78
N PHE A 16 0.51 5.47 -7.54
CA PHE A 16 1.05 4.57 -8.53
C PHE A 16 0.39 3.21 -8.35
N ILE A 17 -0.12 2.63 -9.44
CA ILE A 17 -0.78 1.33 -9.43
C ILE A 17 -0.07 0.46 -10.46
N GLU A 18 0.41 -0.68 -9.99
CA GLU A 18 1.13 -1.66 -10.81
C GLU A 18 0.42 -3.00 -10.70
N TYR A 19 0.20 -3.62 -11.86
CA TYR A 19 -0.47 -4.92 -11.96
C TYR A 19 0.52 -5.92 -12.52
N ASN A 20 0.86 -6.92 -11.72
CA ASN A 20 1.82 -7.98 -12.05
C ASN A 20 3.22 -7.48 -12.45
N GLU A 21 3.75 -6.50 -11.72
CA GLU A 21 5.10 -5.95 -11.98
C GLU A 21 6.19 -7.04 -11.99
N HIS A 22 6.08 -8.05 -11.14
CA HIS A 22 6.99 -9.22 -11.12
C HIS A 22 7.20 -9.86 -12.51
N LYS A 23 6.22 -9.79 -13.40
CA LYS A 23 6.31 -10.35 -14.76
C LYS A 23 7.25 -9.56 -15.65
N LEU A 24 7.53 -8.30 -15.34
CA LEU A 24 8.54 -7.51 -16.05
C LEU A 24 9.96 -8.06 -15.83
N TYR A 25 10.18 -8.72 -14.69
CA TYR A 25 11.46 -9.30 -14.31
C TYR A 25 11.55 -10.81 -14.57
N ASN A 26 10.47 -11.43 -15.05
CA ASN A 26 10.30 -12.89 -15.17
C ASN A 26 10.37 -13.64 -13.83
N ASP A 27 10.01 -12.97 -12.74
CA ASP A 27 9.91 -13.57 -11.41
C ASP A 27 8.53 -14.19 -11.21
N THR A 28 8.43 -15.17 -10.31
CA THR A 28 7.16 -15.54 -9.68
C THR A 28 6.75 -14.51 -8.63
N VAL A 29 5.48 -14.47 -8.26
CA VAL A 29 5.01 -13.63 -7.14
C VAL A 29 5.81 -13.88 -5.85
N ALA A 30 6.13 -15.13 -5.55
CA ALA A 30 6.86 -15.49 -4.34
C ALA A 30 8.28 -14.90 -4.33
N GLU A 31 8.99 -14.98 -5.46
CA GLU A 31 10.33 -14.41 -5.62
C GLU A 31 10.29 -12.88 -5.52
N PHE A 32 9.35 -12.25 -6.22
CA PHE A 32 9.18 -10.80 -6.18
C PHE A 32 8.94 -10.28 -4.76
N LEU A 33 8.04 -10.94 -4.01
CA LEU A 33 7.70 -10.50 -2.66
C LEU A 33 8.79 -10.78 -1.62
N ILE A 34 9.71 -11.72 -1.85
CA ILE A 34 10.88 -11.93 -0.96
C ILE A 34 11.80 -10.70 -0.96
N GLY A 35 11.91 -10.00 -2.09
CA GLY A 35 12.71 -8.79 -2.22
C GLY A 35 12.08 -7.54 -1.58
N GLN A 36 10.82 -7.60 -1.17
CA GLN A 36 10.09 -6.47 -0.60
C GLN A 36 10.22 -6.46 0.92
N GLU A 37 10.72 -5.35 1.48
CA GLU A 37 10.91 -5.18 2.94
C GLU A 37 9.58 -5.21 3.72
N GLU A 38 8.45 -5.05 3.04
CA GLU A 38 7.12 -4.86 3.63
C GLU A 38 6.34 -6.15 3.94
N ARG A 39 6.98 -7.32 3.89
CA ARG A 39 6.32 -8.60 4.22
C ARG A 39 5.54 -8.56 5.54
N GLY A 40 5.98 -7.75 6.51
CA GLY A 40 5.32 -7.58 7.81
C GLY A 40 3.90 -7.00 7.75
N PHE A 41 3.50 -6.35 6.66
CA PHE A 41 2.20 -5.69 6.51
C PHE A 41 1.17 -6.49 5.70
N ILE A 42 1.59 -7.62 5.11
CA ILE A 42 0.72 -8.49 4.30
C ILE A 42 0.28 -9.68 5.16
N ASP A 43 -1.03 -9.83 5.36
CA ASP A 43 -1.58 -10.99 6.05
C ASP A 43 -1.37 -12.29 5.25
N THR A 44 -1.26 -13.42 5.95
CA THR A 44 -0.92 -14.72 5.34
C THR A 44 -1.93 -15.17 4.27
N ASP A 45 -3.24 -14.93 4.46
CA ASP A 45 -4.26 -15.29 3.47
C ASP A 45 -4.10 -14.49 2.18
N THR A 46 -3.82 -13.19 2.30
CA THR A 46 -3.56 -12.34 1.13
C THR A 46 -2.29 -12.77 0.41
N TRP A 47 -1.23 -13.07 1.16
CA TRP A 47 0.04 -13.57 0.62
C TRP A 47 -0.14 -14.88 -0.16
N ASP A 48 -0.77 -15.88 0.46
CA ASP A 48 -0.97 -17.20 -0.14
C ASP A 48 -1.81 -17.11 -1.42
N LYS A 49 -2.85 -16.26 -1.43
CA LYS A 49 -3.67 -16.03 -2.63
C LYS A 49 -2.93 -15.30 -3.74
N MET A 50 -2.01 -14.38 -3.43
CA MET A 50 -1.17 -13.76 -4.45
C MET A 50 -0.28 -14.80 -5.13
N ILE A 51 0.33 -15.70 -4.35
CA ILE A 51 1.15 -16.81 -4.88
C ILE A 51 0.30 -17.79 -5.68
N GLU A 52 -0.81 -18.29 -5.11
CA GLU A 52 -1.70 -19.26 -5.76
C GLU A 52 -2.19 -18.77 -7.12
N ARG A 53 -2.53 -17.49 -7.22
CA ARG A 53 -3.07 -16.87 -8.43
C ARG A 53 -2.00 -16.33 -9.37
N ASP A 54 -0.74 -16.34 -8.96
CA ASP A 54 0.36 -15.65 -9.65
C ASP A 54 -0.06 -14.22 -10.06
N THR A 55 -0.67 -13.51 -9.11
CA THR A 55 -1.28 -12.19 -9.32
C THR A 55 -0.99 -11.26 -8.15
N ILE A 56 -0.49 -10.05 -8.45
CA ILE A 56 -0.23 -8.98 -7.49
C ILE A 56 -0.67 -7.63 -8.06
N VAL A 57 -1.26 -6.82 -7.20
CA VAL A 57 -1.53 -5.41 -7.39
C VAL A 57 -0.72 -4.66 -6.33
N GLY A 58 0.23 -3.84 -6.77
CA GLY A 58 0.96 -2.91 -5.91
C GLY A 58 0.33 -1.53 -6.04
N ILE A 59 0.05 -0.88 -4.91
CA ILE A 59 -0.39 0.52 -4.87
C ILE A 59 0.56 1.29 -3.95
N GLU A 60 1.38 2.16 -4.53
CA GLU A 60 2.15 3.15 -3.79
C GLU A 60 1.38 4.48 -3.77
N PHE A 61 1.23 5.08 -2.60
CA PHE A 61 0.50 6.33 -2.43
C PHE A 61 1.10 7.20 -1.33
N PHE A 62 0.81 8.50 -1.38
CA PHE A 62 1.40 9.51 -0.53
C PHE A 62 0.29 10.27 0.22
N PRO A 63 -0.18 9.77 1.37
CA PRO A 63 -1.23 10.42 2.15
C PRO A 63 -0.86 11.85 2.52
N GLU A 64 -1.85 12.75 2.50
CA GLU A 64 -1.61 14.13 2.94
C GLU A 64 -1.25 14.22 4.44
N ALA A 65 -1.76 13.27 5.24
CA ALA A 65 -1.50 13.18 6.67
C ALA A 65 -0.15 12.52 7.04
N SER A 66 0.69 12.15 6.06
CA SER A 66 1.99 11.50 6.32
C SER A 66 3.11 12.13 5.50
N SER A 67 4.34 12.14 6.04
CA SER A 67 5.54 12.50 5.27
C SER A 67 5.93 11.42 4.26
N ASP A 68 5.61 10.16 4.55
CA ASP A 68 6.18 8.99 3.90
C ASP A 68 5.24 8.38 2.85
N ALA A 69 5.82 7.60 1.94
CA ALA A 69 5.08 6.76 1.02
C ALA A 69 4.53 5.53 1.76
N HIS A 70 3.39 5.02 1.28
CA HIS A 70 2.82 3.76 1.74
C HIS A 70 2.59 2.88 0.55
N THR A 71 2.98 1.60 0.67
CA THR A 71 2.73 0.60 -0.37
C THR A 71 1.79 -0.47 0.16
N VAL A 72 0.83 -0.84 -0.69
CA VAL A 72 -0.13 -1.91 -0.41
C VAL A 72 -0.03 -2.95 -1.51
N TYR A 73 0.16 -4.19 -1.11
CA TYR A 73 0.12 -5.35 -2.01
C TYR A 73 -1.14 -6.18 -1.76
N HIS A 74 -1.83 -6.54 -2.84
CA HIS A 74 -2.99 -7.45 -2.78
C HIS A 74 -3.20 -8.15 -4.14
N TYR A 75 -3.81 -9.34 -4.18
CA TYR A 75 -4.21 -10.00 -5.45
C TYR A 75 -5.46 -9.39 -6.11
N ASP A 76 -6.04 -8.34 -5.53
CA ASP A 76 -7.36 -7.78 -5.89
C ASP A 76 -7.32 -6.26 -5.73
N LEU A 77 -7.59 -5.54 -6.82
CA LEU A 77 -7.48 -4.07 -6.86
C LEU A 77 -8.49 -3.38 -5.93
N GLU A 78 -9.72 -3.87 -5.85
CA GLU A 78 -10.76 -3.24 -5.03
C GLU A 78 -10.42 -3.35 -3.54
N LYS A 79 -9.90 -4.52 -3.13
CA LYS A 79 -9.43 -4.74 -1.77
C LYS A 79 -8.14 -3.97 -1.46
N ALA A 80 -7.24 -3.84 -2.44
CA ALA A 80 -6.06 -2.99 -2.29
C ALA A 80 -6.45 -1.53 -2.01
N LEU A 81 -7.40 -1.00 -2.79
CA LEU A 81 -7.94 0.35 -2.60
C LEU A 81 -8.63 0.53 -1.25
N ASP A 82 -9.36 -0.48 -0.77
CA ASP A 82 -9.95 -0.45 0.58
C ASP A 82 -8.87 -0.33 1.67
N LYS A 83 -7.79 -1.13 1.57
CA LYS A 83 -6.65 -1.05 2.50
C LYS A 83 -5.95 0.31 2.45
N CYS A 84 -5.73 0.88 1.25
CA CYS A 84 -5.16 2.23 1.13
C CYS A 84 -6.02 3.27 1.87
N LEU A 85 -7.34 3.23 1.68
CA LEU A 85 -8.26 4.16 2.34
C LEU A 85 -8.32 3.95 3.86
N GLU A 86 -8.18 2.71 4.34
CA GLU A 86 -8.07 2.40 5.77
C GLU A 86 -6.80 3.00 6.37
N ILE A 87 -5.65 2.84 5.71
CA ILE A 87 -4.38 3.44 6.14
C ILE A 87 -4.52 4.96 6.27
N VAL A 88 -5.08 5.63 5.25
CA VAL A 88 -5.32 7.07 5.29
C VAL A 88 -6.22 7.46 6.48
N ALA A 89 -7.32 6.74 6.70
CA ALA A 89 -8.24 7.02 7.80
C ALA A 89 -7.58 6.85 9.17
N ASN A 90 -6.75 5.81 9.33
CA ASN A 90 -6.00 5.56 10.55
C ASN A 90 -4.98 6.67 10.83
N LEU A 91 -4.27 7.16 9.82
CA LEU A 91 -3.33 8.29 9.94
C LEU A 91 -4.03 9.58 10.40
N GLN A 92 -5.24 9.85 9.91
CA GLN A 92 -6.02 11.02 10.31
C GLN A 92 -6.58 10.93 11.73
N SER A 93 -6.67 9.72 12.30
CA SER A 93 -7.18 9.49 13.65
C SER A 93 -6.13 9.68 14.75
N VAL A 94 -4.86 9.82 14.39
CA VAL A 94 -3.75 10.05 15.33
C VAL A 94 -3.59 11.56 15.58
N PRO A 95 -3.69 12.06 16.82
CA PRO A 95 -3.41 13.46 17.12
C PRO A 95 -1.98 13.83 16.75
N MET A 96 -1.82 14.90 15.98
CA MET A 96 -0.56 15.51 15.56
C MET A 96 0.16 16.24 16.71
N GLU A 97 0.17 15.66 17.92
CA GLU A 97 0.83 16.21 19.10
C GLU A 97 1.89 15.23 19.59
N LEU A 98 2.99 15.03 18.85
CA LEU A 98 4.19 14.38 19.41
C LEU A 98 5.50 14.63 18.64
N SER A 99 5.54 15.49 17.61
CA SER A 99 6.73 15.63 16.75
C SER A 99 7.61 16.87 17.01
N SER A 100 7.49 17.55 18.15
CA SER A 100 8.30 18.76 18.39
C SER A 100 8.76 19.02 19.83
N GLU A 101 8.90 18.00 20.69
CA GLU A 101 9.56 18.17 21.99
C GLU A 101 10.49 16.99 22.27
N ASN A 102 11.76 17.11 21.86
CA ASN A 102 12.93 16.51 22.54
C ASN A 102 14.24 16.95 21.84
N LEU A 103 14.42 18.25 21.66
CA LEU A 103 15.74 18.85 21.45
C LEU A 103 15.85 20.06 22.38
N ASN A 104 16.08 19.77 23.66
CA ASN A 104 16.77 20.67 24.59
C ASN A 104 18.15 20.09 24.86
#